data_AF-A0AA40CKG7-F1
#
_entry.id   AF-A0AA40CKG7-F1
#
_cell.length_a   1.000
_cell.length_b   1.000
_cell.length_c   1.000
_cell.angle_alpha   90.00
_cell.angle_beta   90.00
_cell.angle_gamma   90.00
#
_symmetry.space_group_name_H-M   'P 1'
#
loop_
_entity.id
_entity.type
_entity.pdbx_description
1 polymer ?
#
loop_
_entity_poly.entity_id
_entity_poly.type
_entity_poly.pdbx_seq_one_letter_code
_entity_poly.pdbx_strand_id
1 'polypeptide(L)'
;MDQPKEQTSKGHTRTRSAVKVNPNGGAPLASTNLTLSPQLQPPCLYGRIIHALTLSAATRPRSSTKGPLDVDDVPLTSPGPLSPQQAQRMALPTQPRSPGPTSPLPRSAAQSPVPRRPAPRPKDFSFLLRPENYHPLTPLNVPAAFRSDPSKQPTPETPIPDLLARGQFRAAAIAATNALTGPDAPAPSDHARIFSLLYTRLACLTLIDGTSIAAQEVKALEDLNSVVYVDEATGEHLVPWELRVLNVRLQALGFGDPRRAVMSYYDLAREARARLAAATAKHDNSARELWKDRLADVGVRVAGALVEMDDLTGAAHHLGSLPAREGGKLAMAKALLWLHLGDVGAARRCVKVEEAGETAGKVVDALCDMADGEYEAALARWGELKDESEDEMIGVNMAVCLLYVGRMQEGKALLEELVTAGRSSHTLLFNLTTMYELCTERARSLKVKLSERVAAMDESANGWEKSNADFKL
;
A
#
# COMPACT_ATOMS: atom_id res chain seq x y z
N MET A 1 62.21 39.33 -38.05
CA MET A 1 61.98 39.41 -39.49
C MET A 1 61.18 38.19 -39.88
N ASP A 2 59.94 38.46 -40.27
CA ASP A 2 59.04 37.71 -41.17
C ASP A 2 58.55 36.29 -40.80
N GLN A 3 57.34 36.28 -40.25
CA GLN A 3 56.22 35.43 -40.71
C GLN A 3 55.77 35.85 -42.15
N PRO A 4 54.65 35.37 -42.73
CA PRO A 4 54.05 34.02 -42.93
C PRO A 4 53.58 33.86 -44.41
N LYS A 5 52.75 32.84 -44.77
CA LYS A 5 51.38 33.05 -45.34
C LYS A 5 50.73 31.82 -46.01
N GLU A 6 49.42 31.72 -45.76
CA GLU A 6 48.37 30.99 -46.46
C GLU A 6 48.07 31.52 -47.88
N GLN A 7 47.47 30.67 -48.73
CA GLN A 7 46.51 30.98 -49.80
C GLN A 7 45.61 29.74 -50.01
N THR A 8 44.33 29.74 -49.60
CA THR A 8 43.07 30.15 -50.30
C THR A 8 42.68 29.36 -51.56
N SER A 9 41.45 28.81 -51.59
CA SER A 9 40.46 28.98 -52.70
C SER A 9 39.15 28.17 -52.53
N LYS A 10 38.02 28.91 -52.42
CA LYS A 10 36.67 28.81 -53.06
C LYS A 10 35.97 27.42 -53.12
N GLY A 11 34.68 27.22 -52.81
CA GLY A 11 33.51 28.09 -52.66
C GLY A 11 32.34 27.53 -53.50
N HIS A 12 31.11 27.41 -52.96
CA HIS A 12 29.81 27.64 -53.64
C HIS A 12 28.63 27.52 -52.65
N THR A 13 27.65 28.42 -52.85
CA THR A 13 26.53 28.75 -51.96
C THR A 13 25.20 28.52 -52.71
N ARG A 14 24.11 28.16 -52.02
CA ARG A 14 22.74 28.56 -52.43
C ARG A 14 21.76 28.66 -51.25
N THR A 15 20.94 29.71 -51.34
CA THR A 15 20.00 30.40 -50.42
C THR A 15 18.67 29.67 -50.19
N ARG A 16 18.04 29.65 -49.00
CA ARG A 16 17.22 30.65 -48.23
C ARG A 16 15.82 30.95 -48.80
N SER A 17 14.77 30.76 -47.99
CA SER A 17 13.59 31.66 -47.93
C SER A 17 12.75 31.49 -46.65
N ALA A 18 12.27 32.61 -46.11
CA ALA A 18 11.51 32.78 -44.88
C ALA A 18 10.28 33.67 -45.16
N VAL A 19 9.18 33.49 -44.42
CA VAL A 19 8.00 34.40 -44.38
C VAL A 19 7.39 34.29 -42.96
N LYS A 20 7.46 35.26 -42.03
CA LYS A 20 6.91 36.64 -41.89
C LYS A 20 5.55 36.66 -41.16
N VAL A 21 5.55 37.30 -39.97
CA VAL A 21 4.44 37.57 -39.05
C VAL A 21 3.82 38.94 -39.35
N ASN A 22 2.50 39.11 -39.16
CA ASN A 22 1.91 40.39 -38.74
C ASN A 22 0.48 40.22 -38.12
N PRO A 23 -0.02 41.17 -37.29
CA PRO A 23 -1.08 40.99 -36.27
C PRO A 23 -2.44 41.67 -36.57
N ASN A 24 -3.36 41.53 -35.59
CA ASN A 24 -4.63 42.23 -35.29
C ASN A 24 -5.96 41.67 -35.83
N GLY A 25 -6.82 41.23 -34.89
CA GLY A 25 -8.21 41.67 -34.74
C GLY A 25 -9.34 40.79 -35.30
N GLY A 26 -10.14 40.17 -34.41
CA GLY A 26 -11.52 39.74 -34.71
C GLY A 26 -12.01 38.49 -33.95
N ALA A 27 -12.89 38.68 -32.97
CA ALA A 27 -13.88 37.68 -32.52
C ALA A 27 -15.24 37.96 -33.23
N PRO A 28 -16.35 37.19 -33.09
CA PRO A 28 -16.59 35.90 -32.40
C PRO A 28 -17.34 34.85 -33.29
N LEU A 29 -17.58 33.62 -32.79
CA LEU A 29 -18.84 32.84 -32.90
C LEU A 29 -18.69 31.40 -32.37
N ALA A 30 -19.82 30.82 -31.97
CA ALA A 30 -19.98 29.81 -30.94
C ALA A 30 -20.15 28.36 -31.44
N SER A 31 -20.02 27.45 -30.46
CA SER A 31 -20.68 26.14 -30.34
C SER A 31 -20.17 24.96 -31.17
N THR A 32 -19.61 23.94 -30.49
CA THR A 32 -20.38 22.72 -30.16
C THR A 32 -19.64 21.82 -29.16
N ASN A 33 -20.41 21.32 -28.20
CA ASN A 33 -20.03 20.50 -27.06
C ASN A 33 -19.51 19.10 -27.45
N LEU A 34 -18.41 18.67 -26.82
CA LEU A 34 -18.13 17.26 -26.53
C LEU A 34 -17.84 17.14 -25.04
N THR A 35 -18.85 16.68 -24.32
CA THR A 35 -18.85 16.31 -22.92
C THR A 35 -17.93 15.11 -22.70
N LEU A 36 -16.74 15.36 -22.15
CA LEU A 36 -15.88 14.34 -21.54
C LEU A 36 -16.11 14.36 -20.03
N SER A 37 -16.74 13.30 -19.53
CA SER A 37 -16.83 13.01 -18.09
C SER A 37 -15.43 12.80 -17.51
N PRO A 38 -15.03 13.50 -16.42
CA PRO A 38 -13.76 13.25 -15.79
C PRO A 38 -13.88 12.06 -14.83
N GLN A 39 -13.26 10.95 -15.18
CA GLN A 39 -12.96 9.90 -14.20
C GLN A 39 -11.94 10.45 -13.21
N LEU A 40 -12.38 10.68 -11.97
CA LEU A 40 -11.46 10.90 -10.85
C LEU A 40 -10.65 9.62 -10.61
N GLN A 41 -9.43 9.58 -11.11
CA GLN A 41 -8.41 8.69 -10.57
C GLN A 41 -8.02 9.21 -9.17
N PRO A 42 -8.08 8.39 -8.12
CA PRO A 42 -7.60 8.83 -6.81
C PRO A 42 -6.09 9.08 -6.89
N PRO A 43 -5.58 10.20 -6.32
CA PRO A 43 -4.16 10.50 -6.30
C PRO A 43 -3.39 9.43 -5.53
N CYS A 44 -2.11 9.28 -5.86
CA CYS A 44 -1.17 8.21 -5.54
C CYS A 44 -0.93 7.92 -4.04
N LEU A 45 -1.97 7.62 -3.25
CA LEU A 45 -1.95 7.18 -1.85
C LEU A 45 -1.35 5.77 -1.69
N TYR A 46 -1.19 5.04 -2.80
CA TYR A 46 -0.74 3.65 -2.85
C TYR A 46 0.72 3.43 -2.41
N GLY A 47 1.57 4.45 -2.49
CA GLY A 47 2.98 4.38 -2.07
C GLY A 47 3.13 4.27 -0.54
N ARG A 48 2.44 5.13 0.19
CA ARG A 48 2.56 5.27 1.64
C ARG A 48 1.75 4.26 2.43
N ILE A 49 0.60 3.85 1.92
CA ILE A 49 -0.15 2.75 2.55
C ILE A 49 0.76 1.51 2.62
N ILE A 50 1.55 1.19 1.59
CA ILE A 50 2.49 0.06 1.69
C ILE A 50 3.58 0.29 2.76
N HIS A 51 4.18 1.49 2.85
CA HIS A 51 5.24 1.79 3.82
C HIS A 51 4.75 1.82 5.28
N ALA A 52 3.57 2.40 5.54
CA ALA A 52 2.92 2.40 6.86
C ALA A 52 2.45 0.99 7.27
N LEU A 53 2.10 0.14 6.29
CA LEU A 53 1.64 -1.24 6.54
C LEU A 53 2.77 -2.24 6.84
N THR A 54 4.03 -1.92 6.52
CA THR A 54 5.24 -2.71 6.89
C THR A 54 5.79 -2.40 8.28
N LEU A 55 5.34 -1.33 8.94
CA LEU A 55 5.76 -0.97 10.30
C LEU A 55 4.91 -1.70 11.35
N SER A 56 4.97 -3.04 11.37
CA SER A 56 4.57 -3.84 12.52
C SER A 56 5.82 -4.36 13.20
N ALA A 57 6.07 -3.89 14.42
CA ALA A 57 7.12 -4.29 15.38
C ALA A 57 8.42 -4.83 14.76
N ALA A 58 9.40 -3.94 14.53
CA ALA A 58 10.78 -4.35 14.32
C ALA A 58 11.26 -5.17 15.53
N THR A 59 11.41 -6.48 15.34
CA THR A 59 12.08 -7.34 16.31
C THR A 59 13.57 -7.03 16.22
N ARG A 60 14.21 -6.72 17.36
CA ARG A 60 15.64 -6.39 17.46
C ARG A 60 16.50 -7.41 16.68
N PRO A 61 17.61 -7.01 16.04
CA PRO A 61 18.57 -7.98 15.52
C PRO A 61 19.04 -8.86 16.66
N ARG A 62 18.83 -10.18 16.54
CA ARG A 62 19.25 -11.15 17.55
C ARG A 62 20.77 -11.12 17.64
N SER A 63 21.30 -10.85 18.83
CA SER A 63 22.71 -11.06 19.15
C SER A 63 23.04 -12.53 18.96
N SER A 64 24.09 -12.80 18.19
CA SER A 64 24.70 -14.12 18.05
C SER A 64 25.12 -14.68 19.42
N THR A 65 24.44 -15.73 19.88
CA THR A 65 24.96 -16.64 20.90
C THR A 65 24.74 -18.08 20.46
N LYS A 66 25.77 -18.67 19.87
CA LYS A 66 25.91 -20.13 19.77
C LYS A 66 25.97 -20.69 21.19
N GLY A 67 25.10 -21.66 21.49
CA GLY A 67 25.07 -22.44 22.73
C GLY A 67 24.96 -23.93 22.43
N PRO A 68 25.48 -24.81 23.29
CA PRO A 68 26.10 -26.07 22.88
C PRO A 68 25.09 -27.22 22.85
N LEU A 69 24.56 -27.52 21.67
CA LEU A 69 23.85 -28.78 21.39
C LEU A 69 24.21 -29.34 19.99
N ASP A 70 25.45 -29.10 19.55
CA ASP A 70 26.05 -29.94 18.52
C ASP A 70 26.77 -31.10 19.23
N VAL A 71 26.11 -32.24 19.26
CA VAL A 71 26.74 -33.55 19.42
C VAL A 71 26.15 -34.50 18.40
N ASP A 72 27.06 -35.04 17.60
CA ASP A 72 26.88 -35.83 16.40
C ASP A 72 26.18 -37.18 16.60
N ASP A 73 25.58 -37.64 15.49
CA ASP A 73 25.47 -39.00 14.97
C ASP A 73 25.10 -40.20 15.87
N VAL A 74 24.10 -40.97 15.44
CA VAL A 74 24.21 -42.39 14.97
C VAL A 74 22.82 -42.86 14.48
N PRO A 75 22.72 -43.59 13.34
CA PRO A 75 21.45 -43.94 12.68
C PRO A 75 20.82 -45.22 13.28
N LEU A 76 19.55 -45.51 12.92
CA LEU A 76 19.07 -46.84 12.48
C LEU A 76 17.53 -46.93 12.33
N THR A 77 17.14 -47.49 11.19
CA THR A 77 15.98 -48.38 10.93
C THR A 77 14.53 -47.85 10.82
N SER A 78 14.01 -47.96 9.59
CA SER A 78 12.60 -48.09 9.23
C SER A 78 12.01 -49.45 9.70
N PRO A 79 10.66 -49.57 9.75
CA PRO A 79 10.00 -50.40 8.73
C PRO A 79 8.69 -49.80 8.17
N GLY A 80 8.35 -50.26 6.95
CA GLY A 80 7.28 -49.74 6.09
C GLY A 80 5.86 -50.30 6.30
N PRO A 81 5.02 -50.37 5.24
CA PRO A 81 3.66 -49.83 5.24
C PRO A 81 2.53 -50.87 5.41
N LEU A 82 1.34 -50.43 5.83
CA LEU A 82 0.11 -51.21 5.77
C LEU A 82 -1.03 -50.44 5.08
N SER A 83 -1.70 -51.17 4.18
CA SER A 83 -2.70 -50.75 3.19
C SER A 83 -4.14 -50.58 3.75
N PRO A 84 -5.08 -50.02 2.96
CA PRO A 84 -6.38 -49.55 3.45
C PRO A 84 -7.49 -50.59 3.29
N GLN A 85 -8.09 -51.02 4.39
CA GLN A 85 -9.38 -51.72 4.40
C GLN A 85 -10.16 -51.33 5.65
N GLN A 86 -11.17 -50.46 5.48
CA GLN A 86 -12.38 -50.38 6.32
C GLN A 86 -13.32 -49.30 5.77
N ALA A 87 -13.78 -49.53 4.54
CA ALA A 87 -15.07 -49.01 4.09
C ALA A 87 -16.05 -50.19 4.09
N GLN A 88 -17.32 -49.91 4.39
CA GLN A 88 -18.48 -50.80 4.44
C GLN A 88 -18.76 -51.49 5.78
N ARG A 89 -19.70 -50.90 6.52
CA ARG A 89 -20.78 -51.62 7.21
C ARG A 89 -21.86 -50.61 7.55
N MET A 90 -23.01 -50.71 6.88
CA MET A 90 -24.37 -50.72 7.46
C MET A 90 -25.38 -50.64 6.31
N ALA A 91 -26.00 -51.77 5.99
CA ALA A 91 -27.11 -51.89 5.07
C ALA A 91 -28.26 -52.70 5.70
N LEU A 92 -29.44 -52.08 5.69
CA LEU A 92 -30.83 -52.61 5.62
C LEU A 92 -31.44 -53.43 6.78
N PRO A 93 -32.78 -53.33 6.95
CA PRO A 93 -33.68 -54.25 6.24
C PRO A 93 -34.90 -53.61 5.54
N THR A 94 -35.28 -54.28 4.45
CA THR A 94 -36.43 -54.12 3.55
C THR A 94 -37.74 -54.76 4.07
N GLN A 95 -38.89 -54.23 3.62
CA GLN A 95 -40.12 -54.88 3.08
C GLN A 95 -41.45 -54.29 3.63
N PRO A 96 -42.64 -54.48 2.97
CA PRO A 96 -42.95 -54.82 1.58
C PRO A 96 -44.01 -53.89 0.90
N ARG A 97 -44.27 -54.19 -0.37
CA ARG A 97 -45.11 -53.50 -1.38
C ARG A 97 -46.60 -53.89 -1.28
N SER A 98 -47.50 -52.96 -1.59
CA SER A 98 -48.88 -53.23 -2.06
C SER A 98 -49.28 -52.25 -3.19
N PRO A 99 -50.00 -52.70 -4.25
CA PRO A 99 -50.34 -51.89 -5.42
C PRO A 99 -51.78 -51.30 -5.35
N GLY A 100 -51.99 -50.11 -5.92
CA GLY A 100 -53.30 -49.47 -6.05
C GLY A 100 -53.33 -48.48 -7.22
N PRO A 101 -54.52 -48.19 -7.80
CA PRO A 101 -54.69 -48.17 -9.25
C PRO A 101 -54.49 -46.81 -9.93
N THR A 102 -54.14 -46.92 -11.21
CA THR A 102 -54.14 -45.87 -12.24
C THR A 102 -55.49 -45.17 -12.38
N SER A 103 -55.45 -43.84 -12.45
CA SER A 103 -56.53 -43.01 -12.99
C SER A 103 -55.96 -41.79 -13.74
N PRO A 104 -56.71 -41.24 -14.71
CA PRO A 104 -56.16 -40.68 -15.94
C PRO A 104 -55.83 -39.18 -15.85
N LEU A 105 -54.90 -38.76 -16.72
CA LEU A 105 -54.61 -37.37 -17.04
C LEU A 105 -55.86 -36.61 -17.53
N PRO A 106 -56.02 -35.34 -17.13
CA PRO A 106 -56.60 -34.32 -17.98
C PRO A 106 -55.49 -33.44 -18.58
N ARG A 107 -55.48 -33.39 -19.90
CA ARG A 107 -54.87 -32.32 -20.69
C ARG A 107 -55.66 -31.03 -20.42
N SER A 108 -55.00 -29.97 -19.95
CA SER A 108 -55.03 -28.66 -20.61
C SER A 108 -54.28 -27.58 -19.84
N ALA A 109 -53.53 -26.83 -20.65
CA ALA A 109 -52.97 -25.50 -20.50
C ALA A 109 -53.39 -24.65 -19.29
N ALA A 110 -52.40 -24.27 -18.49
CA ALA A 110 -52.21 -22.88 -18.09
C ALA A 110 -50.69 -22.63 -18.06
N GLN A 111 -50.20 -21.77 -18.96
CA GLN A 111 -48.86 -21.23 -18.85
C GLN A 111 -48.81 -20.43 -17.54
N SER A 112 -48.18 -21.00 -16.51
CA SER A 112 -47.80 -20.21 -15.35
C SER A 112 -46.88 -19.09 -15.86
N PRO A 113 -47.17 -17.81 -15.58
CA PRO A 113 -46.26 -16.75 -15.97
C PRO A 113 -44.94 -17.02 -15.27
N VAL A 114 -43.87 -17.16 -16.06
CA VAL A 114 -42.50 -17.12 -15.56
C VAL A 114 -42.42 -15.93 -14.61
N PRO A 115 -41.98 -16.09 -13.34
CA PRO A 115 -41.83 -14.97 -12.43
C PRO A 115 -40.92 -13.96 -13.13
N ARG A 116 -41.47 -12.79 -13.48
CA ARG A 116 -40.67 -11.67 -13.95
C ARG A 116 -39.60 -11.46 -12.89
N ARG A 117 -38.32 -11.63 -13.27
CA ARG A 117 -37.19 -11.37 -12.39
C ARG A 117 -37.44 -9.99 -11.78
N PRO A 118 -37.61 -9.87 -10.45
CA PRO A 118 -37.88 -8.57 -9.84
C PRO A 118 -36.77 -7.62 -10.28
N ALA A 119 -37.14 -6.38 -10.62
CA ALA A 119 -36.16 -5.34 -10.91
C ALA A 119 -35.12 -5.33 -9.77
N PRO A 120 -33.81 -5.24 -10.08
CA PRO A 120 -32.77 -5.29 -9.06
C PRO A 120 -33.08 -4.24 -8.00
N ARG A 121 -33.34 -4.69 -6.77
CA ARG A 121 -33.59 -3.77 -5.66
C ARG A 121 -32.27 -3.05 -5.37
N PRO A 122 -32.28 -1.73 -5.17
CA PRO A 122 -31.08 -1.02 -4.74
C PRO A 122 -30.55 -1.68 -3.46
N LYS A 123 -29.27 -2.05 -3.45
CA LYS A 123 -28.61 -2.57 -2.25
C LYS A 123 -28.61 -1.45 -1.19
N ASP A 124 -28.84 -1.80 0.07
CA ASP A 124 -28.94 -0.86 1.18
C ASP A 124 -27.69 -0.95 2.06
N PHE A 125 -26.93 0.15 2.12
CA PHE A 125 -25.72 0.30 2.93
C PHE A 125 -25.92 1.26 4.11
N SER A 126 -27.16 1.47 4.57
CA SER A 126 -27.49 2.35 5.70
C SER A 126 -26.75 2.01 7.00
N PHE A 127 -26.37 0.74 7.18
CA PHE A 127 -25.56 0.30 8.32
C PHE A 127 -24.18 0.97 8.39
N LEU A 128 -23.61 1.38 7.25
CA LEU A 128 -22.33 2.10 7.18
C LEU A 128 -22.48 3.60 7.48
N LEU A 129 -23.69 4.16 7.43
CA LEU A 129 -23.94 5.59 7.65
C LEU A 129 -24.19 5.94 9.11
N ARG A 130 -24.08 4.94 10.00
CA ARG A 130 -24.31 5.08 11.44
C ARG A 130 -23.13 5.78 12.11
N PRO A 131 -23.35 6.89 12.85
CA PRO A 131 -22.29 7.61 13.57
C PRO A 131 -21.49 6.70 14.52
N GLU A 132 -22.13 5.69 15.10
CA GLU A 132 -21.55 4.77 16.09
C GLU A 132 -20.41 3.92 15.52
N ASN A 133 -20.30 3.82 14.19
CA ASN A 133 -19.22 3.09 13.53
C ASN A 133 -17.89 3.87 13.54
N TYR A 134 -17.91 5.17 13.82
CA TYR A 134 -16.76 6.06 13.62
C TYR A 134 -16.29 6.69 14.93
N HIS A 135 -15.00 6.56 15.21
CA HIS A 135 -14.40 7.06 16.44
C HIS A 135 -13.97 8.52 16.28
N PRO A 136 -14.27 9.39 17.27
CA PRO A 136 -13.83 10.78 17.24
C PRO A 136 -12.30 10.85 17.35
N LEU A 137 -11.68 11.71 16.53
CA LEU A 137 -10.23 11.90 16.53
C LEU A 137 -9.83 13.00 17.51
N THR A 138 -9.26 12.61 18.64
CA THR A 138 -8.78 13.56 19.65
C THR A 138 -7.52 14.30 19.16
N PRO A 139 -7.37 15.59 19.47
CA PRO A 139 -6.15 16.34 19.13
C PRO A 139 -5.01 16.10 20.14
N LEU A 140 -5.20 15.24 21.15
CA LEU A 140 -4.24 15.02 22.23
C LEU A 140 -2.94 14.36 21.75
N ASN A 141 -3.04 13.53 20.72
CA ASN A 141 -1.89 12.84 20.13
C ASN A 141 -1.09 13.73 19.17
N VAL A 142 -1.48 15.00 19.01
CA VAL A 142 -0.81 15.96 18.13
C VAL A 142 -0.06 17.00 18.99
N PRO A 143 1.24 17.25 18.75
CA PRO A 143 1.99 18.24 19.49
C PRO A 143 1.33 19.62 19.43
N ALA A 144 1.46 20.40 20.51
CA ALA A 144 0.80 21.71 20.61
C ALA A 144 1.17 22.66 19.45
N ALA A 145 2.40 22.58 18.95
CA ALA A 145 2.90 23.42 17.87
C ALA A 145 2.09 23.29 16.57
N PHE A 146 1.62 22.09 16.22
CA PHE A 146 0.77 21.89 15.04
C PHE A 146 -0.66 22.42 15.25
N ARG A 147 -1.09 22.58 16.50
CA ARG A 147 -2.45 23.04 16.85
C ARG A 147 -2.54 24.55 17.06
N SER A 148 -1.42 25.21 17.31
CA SER A 148 -1.38 26.61 17.76
C SER A 148 -1.43 27.64 16.64
N ASP A 149 -1.07 27.27 15.40
CA ASP A 149 -1.06 28.19 14.26
C ASP A 149 -2.41 28.14 13.52
N PRO A 150 -3.28 29.18 13.65
CA PRO A 150 -4.59 29.17 13.01
C PRO A 150 -4.51 29.26 11.49
N SER A 151 -3.40 29.76 10.92
CA SER A 151 -3.26 29.94 9.47
C SER A 151 -3.12 28.61 8.71
N LYS A 152 -2.66 27.56 9.41
CA LYS A 152 -2.47 26.21 8.88
C LYS A 152 -3.59 25.24 9.28
N GLN A 153 -4.56 25.71 10.06
CA GLN A 153 -5.73 24.91 10.40
C GLN A 153 -6.78 25.03 9.30
N PRO A 154 -7.23 23.90 8.70
CA PRO A 154 -8.25 23.95 7.67
C PRO A 154 -9.59 24.44 8.24
N THR A 155 -10.35 25.16 7.43
CA THR A 155 -11.72 25.51 7.80
C THR A 155 -12.62 24.28 7.65
N PRO A 156 -13.73 24.18 8.42
CA PRO A 156 -14.64 23.04 8.36
C PRO A 156 -15.24 22.77 6.97
N GLU A 157 -15.31 23.80 6.11
CA GLU A 157 -15.87 23.74 4.77
C GLU A 157 -14.85 23.34 3.70
N THR A 158 -13.59 23.10 4.08
CA THR A 158 -12.53 22.75 3.13
C THR A 158 -12.83 21.40 2.47
N PRO A 159 -12.86 21.31 1.13
CA PRO A 159 -13.13 20.06 0.43
C PRO A 159 -12.11 18.96 0.75
N ILE A 160 -12.57 17.71 0.87
CA ILE A 160 -11.70 16.54 1.11
C ILE A 160 -10.51 16.46 0.13
N PRO A 161 -10.67 16.67 -1.20
CA PRO A 161 -9.54 16.63 -2.13
C PRO A 161 -8.44 17.65 -1.80
N ASP A 162 -8.82 18.85 -1.33
CA ASP A 162 -7.88 19.91 -0.99
C ASP A 162 -7.13 19.58 0.30
N LEU A 163 -7.82 19.01 1.29
CA LEU A 163 -7.21 18.50 2.53
C LEU A 163 -6.17 17.41 2.23
N LEU A 164 -6.49 16.49 1.32
CA LEU A 164 -5.57 15.44 0.89
C LEU A 164 -4.36 16.01 0.15
N ALA A 165 -4.56 16.99 -0.74
CA ALA A 165 -3.49 17.65 -1.48
C ALA A 165 -2.51 18.40 -0.55
N ARG A 166 -3.01 18.97 0.54
CA ARG A 166 -2.21 19.64 1.58
C ARG A 166 -1.61 18.69 2.62
N GLY A 167 -1.92 17.38 2.54
CA GLY A 167 -1.49 16.37 3.51
C GLY A 167 -2.09 16.54 4.91
N GLN A 168 -3.26 17.17 5.01
CA GLN A 168 -4.00 17.33 6.26
C GLN A 168 -4.89 16.11 6.50
N PHE A 169 -4.27 14.93 6.65
CA PHE A 169 -4.96 13.65 6.68
C PHE A 169 -5.94 13.51 7.85
N ARG A 170 -5.62 14.04 9.03
CA ARG A 170 -6.55 14.03 10.18
C ARG A 170 -7.83 14.82 9.88
N ALA A 171 -7.70 16.00 9.28
CA ALA A 171 -8.85 16.81 8.87
C ALA A 171 -9.66 16.11 7.77
N ALA A 172 -8.99 15.52 6.76
CA ALA A 172 -9.64 14.73 5.72
C ALA A 172 -10.41 13.53 6.30
N ALA A 173 -9.85 12.86 7.31
CA ALA A 173 -10.52 11.75 8.00
C ALA A 173 -11.77 12.21 8.77
N ILE A 174 -11.76 13.40 9.38
CA ILE A 174 -12.93 13.97 10.07
C ILE A 174 -13.99 14.39 9.05
N ALA A 175 -13.58 15.08 7.97
CA ALA A 175 -14.47 15.51 6.90
C ALA A 175 -15.14 14.32 6.20
N ALA A 176 -14.42 13.21 5.99
CA ALA A 176 -14.98 11.99 5.44
C ALA A 176 -16.08 11.39 6.34
N THR A 177 -15.87 11.34 7.66
CA THR A 177 -16.89 10.91 8.62
C THR A 177 -18.11 11.84 8.61
N ASN A 178 -17.89 13.16 8.65
CA ASN A 178 -18.98 14.14 8.57
C ASN A 178 -19.78 14.00 7.27
N ALA A 179 -19.12 13.71 6.15
CA ALA A 179 -19.78 13.46 4.87
C ALA A 179 -20.51 12.11 4.81
N LEU A 180 -20.16 11.14 5.67
CA LEU A 180 -20.84 9.84 5.78
C LEU A 180 -22.07 9.90 6.70
N THR A 181 -22.00 10.67 7.79
CA THR A 181 -22.99 10.61 8.87
C THR A 181 -23.73 11.92 9.12
N GLY A 182 -23.33 13.00 8.44
CA GLY A 182 -23.89 14.34 8.58
C GLY A 182 -25.16 14.56 7.76
N PRO A 183 -25.64 15.81 7.69
CA PRO A 183 -26.88 16.15 6.98
C PRO A 183 -26.81 15.86 5.47
N ASP A 184 -25.61 15.95 4.88
CA ASP A 184 -25.35 15.71 3.44
C ASP A 184 -24.90 14.27 3.15
N ALA A 185 -25.22 13.34 4.05
CA ALA A 185 -24.88 11.92 3.91
C ALA A 185 -25.42 11.35 2.58
N PRO A 186 -24.64 10.47 1.92
CA PRO A 186 -25.10 9.82 0.70
C PRO A 186 -26.36 8.98 0.94
N ALA A 187 -27.18 8.81 -0.10
CA ALA A 187 -28.30 7.88 -0.04
C ALA A 187 -27.78 6.46 0.27
N PRO A 188 -28.51 5.63 1.05
CA PRO A 188 -28.06 4.27 1.38
C PRO A 188 -27.77 3.37 0.18
N SER A 189 -28.30 3.70 -1.01
CA SER A 189 -28.04 3.00 -2.26
C SER A 189 -26.83 3.52 -3.06
N ASP A 190 -26.27 4.67 -2.70
CA ASP A 190 -25.10 5.28 -3.37
C ASP A 190 -23.79 4.66 -2.86
N HIS A 191 -23.62 3.37 -3.16
CA HIS A 191 -22.47 2.59 -2.73
C HIS A 191 -21.13 3.18 -3.21
N ALA A 192 -21.09 3.81 -4.38
CA ALA A 192 -19.88 4.40 -4.93
C ALA A 192 -19.36 5.54 -4.04
N ARG A 193 -20.23 6.47 -3.65
CA ARG A 193 -19.86 7.57 -2.75
C ARG A 193 -19.55 7.07 -1.34
N ILE A 194 -20.34 6.14 -0.82
CA ILE A 194 -20.11 5.54 0.52
C ILE A 194 -18.73 4.90 0.61
N PHE A 195 -18.39 4.01 -0.32
CA PHE A 195 -17.11 3.31 -0.28
C PHE A 195 -15.92 4.23 -0.57
N SER A 196 -16.09 5.27 -1.39
CA SER A 196 -15.05 6.28 -1.60
C SER A 196 -14.73 7.06 -0.31
N LEU A 197 -15.76 7.49 0.42
CA LEU A 197 -15.60 8.21 1.69
C LEU A 197 -15.02 7.30 2.77
N LEU A 198 -15.50 6.05 2.87
CA LEU A 198 -14.97 5.07 3.82
C LEU A 198 -13.51 4.73 3.53
N TYR A 199 -13.14 4.53 2.26
CA TYR A 199 -11.73 4.34 1.89
C TYR A 199 -10.88 5.53 2.29
N THR A 200 -11.37 6.76 2.06
CA THR A 200 -10.66 7.98 2.44
C THR A 200 -10.45 8.05 3.94
N ARG A 201 -11.50 7.77 4.73
CA ARG A 201 -11.46 7.71 6.19
C ARG A 201 -10.40 6.71 6.67
N LEU A 202 -10.51 5.45 6.25
CA LEU A 202 -9.62 4.38 6.69
C LEU A 202 -8.17 4.61 6.24
N ALA A 203 -7.95 5.05 5.01
CA ALA A 203 -6.61 5.36 4.50
C ALA A 203 -5.98 6.52 5.29
N CYS A 204 -6.72 7.61 5.52
CA CYS A 204 -6.22 8.74 6.30
C CYS A 204 -5.88 8.33 7.74
N LEU A 205 -6.69 7.47 8.37
CA LEU A 205 -6.36 6.92 9.69
C LEU A 205 -5.03 6.15 9.68
N THR A 206 -4.78 5.31 8.67
CA THR A 206 -3.49 4.61 8.56
C THR A 206 -2.31 5.55 8.32
N LEU A 207 -2.53 6.71 7.69
CA LEU A 207 -1.49 7.70 7.41
C LEU A 207 -1.13 8.59 8.62
N ILE A 208 -1.96 8.60 9.66
CA ILE A 208 -1.74 9.36 10.91
C ILE A 208 -1.49 8.44 12.11
N ASP A 209 -1.04 7.20 11.85
CA ASP A 209 -0.80 6.16 12.87
C ASP A 209 -2.05 5.75 13.68
N GLY A 210 -3.25 6.06 13.17
CA GLY A 210 -4.54 5.67 13.71
C GLY A 210 -4.99 4.26 13.29
N THR A 211 -4.06 3.35 13.01
CA THR A 211 -4.36 2.01 12.46
C THR A 211 -5.24 1.17 13.40
N SER A 212 -5.09 1.32 14.72
CA SER A 212 -5.96 0.65 15.70
C SER A 212 -7.42 1.10 15.60
N ILE A 213 -7.65 2.40 15.38
CA ILE A 213 -8.98 2.95 15.13
C ILE A 213 -9.51 2.44 13.79
N ALA A 214 -8.70 2.50 12.73
CA ALA A 214 -9.08 1.98 11.42
C ALA A 214 -9.48 0.50 11.48
N ALA A 215 -8.76 -0.31 12.25
CA ALA A 215 -9.05 -1.72 12.46
C ALA A 215 -10.33 -2.00 13.28
N GLN A 216 -10.79 -1.02 14.07
CA GLN A 216 -12.09 -1.08 14.73
C GLN A 216 -13.21 -0.66 13.78
N GLU A 217 -13.06 0.46 13.08
CA GLU A 217 -14.08 1.01 12.17
C GLU A 217 -14.32 0.08 10.97
N VAL A 218 -13.27 -0.58 10.44
CA VAL A 218 -13.40 -1.49 9.29
C VAL A 218 -14.33 -2.68 9.57
N LYS A 219 -14.55 -3.04 10.84
CA LYS A 219 -15.45 -4.14 11.22
C LYS A 219 -16.89 -3.88 10.79
N ALA A 220 -17.27 -2.62 10.58
CA ALA A 220 -18.56 -2.26 10.03
C ALA A 220 -18.78 -2.81 8.61
N LEU A 221 -17.74 -3.17 7.86
CA LEU A 221 -17.86 -3.82 6.55
C LEU A 221 -18.23 -5.31 6.63
N GLU A 222 -18.19 -5.91 7.82
CA GLU A 222 -18.52 -7.33 8.03
C GLU A 222 -17.76 -8.25 7.04
N ASP A 223 -18.46 -9.17 6.38
CA ASP A 223 -17.89 -10.08 5.38
C ASP A 223 -18.07 -9.53 3.96
N LEU A 224 -16.97 -9.07 3.37
CA LEU A 224 -16.95 -8.58 1.99
C LEU A 224 -17.21 -9.66 0.93
N ASN A 225 -17.13 -10.95 1.28
CA ASN A 225 -17.48 -12.03 0.35
C ASN A 225 -19.00 -12.25 0.25
N SER A 226 -19.79 -11.55 1.06
CA SER A 226 -21.24 -11.63 1.03
C SER A 226 -21.83 -11.14 -0.30
N VAL A 227 -22.91 -11.79 -0.73
CA VAL A 227 -23.69 -11.43 -1.95
C VAL A 227 -24.30 -10.02 -1.90
N VAL A 228 -24.29 -9.37 -0.74
CA VAL A 228 -24.71 -7.97 -0.59
C VAL A 228 -23.75 -7.02 -1.32
N TYR A 229 -22.46 -7.37 -1.43
CA TYR A 229 -21.44 -6.58 -2.08
C TYR A 229 -21.26 -6.87 -3.57
N VAL A 230 -22.07 -7.77 -4.14
CA VAL A 230 -22.01 -8.15 -5.55
C VAL A 230 -23.24 -7.61 -6.27
N ASP A 231 -23.03 -6.95 -7.40
CA ASP A 231 -24.09 -6.55 -8.31
C ASP A 231 -24.68 -7.80 -8.99
N GLU A 232 -25.99 -8.01 -8.83
CA GLU A 232 -26.71 -9.15 -9.40
C GLU A 232 -26.85 -9.08 -10.93
N ALA A 233 -26.71 -7.89 -11.53
CA ALA A 233 -26.80 -7.70 -12.97
C ALA A 233 -25.48 -8.00 -13.67
N THR A 234 -24.38 -7.47 -13.13
CA THR A 234 -23.05 -7.54 -13.76
C THR A 234 -22.16 -8.63 -13.16
N GLY A 235 -22.47 -9.11 -11.96
CA GLY A 235 -21.60 -9.99 -11.17
C GLY A 235 -20.35 -9.29 -10.65
N GLU A 236 -20.31 -7.96 -10.69
CA GLU A 236 -19.16 -7.17 -10.24
C GLU A 236 -19.23 -6.83 -8.76
N HIS A 237 -18.05 -6.73 -8.14
CA HIS A 237 -17.93 -6.35 -6.75
C HIS A 237 -18.13 -4.84 -6.62
N LEU A 238 -19.11 -4.43 -5.80
CA LEU A 238 -19.48 -3.02 -5.57
C LEU A 238 -18.41 -2.25 -4.80
N VAL A 239 -17.66 -2.94 -3.93
CA VAL A 239 -16.53 -2.36 -3.17
C VAL A 239 -15.28 -2.24 -4.05
N PRO A 240 -14.66 -1.05 -4.14
CA PRO A 240 -13.42 -0.84 -4.89
C PRO A 240 -12.29 -1.77 -4.45
N TRP A 241 -11.45 -2.21 -5.39
CA TRP A 241 -10.33 -3.13 -5.14
C TRP A 241 -9.44 -2.66 -3.99
N GLU A 242 -9.07 -1.37 -3.96
CA GLU A 242 -8.15 -0.85 -2.94
C GLU A 242 -8.74 -0.88 -1.53
N LEU A 243 -10.05 -0.66 -1.39
CA LEU A 243 -10.74 -0.81 -0.11
C LEU A 243 -10.80 -2.28 0.32
N ARG A 244 -10.97 -3.22 -0.62
CA ARG A 244 -10.94 -4.66 -0.31
C ARG A 244 -9.57 -5.11 0.18
N VAL A 245 -8.50 -4.67 -0.49
CA VAL A 245 -7.12 -4.96 -0.08
C VAL A 245 -6.81 -4.34 1.29
N LEU A 246 -7.22 -3.09 1.53
CA LEU A 246 -7.07 -2.43 2.83
C LEU A 246 -7.87 -3.14 3.94
N ASN A 247 -9.09 -3.60 3.63
CA ASN A 247 -9.95 -4.32 4.55
C ASN A 247 -9.29 -5.60 5.06
N VAL A 248 -8.68 -6.41 4.19
CA VAL A 248 -8.00 -7.65 4.61
C VAL A 248 -6.96 -7.36 5.68
N ARG A 249 -6.14 -6.33 5.48
CA ARG A 249 -5.10 -5.92 6.44
C ARG A 249 -5.69 -5.41 7.74
N LEU A 250 -6.65 -4.49 7.68
CA LEU A 250 -7.24 -3.89 8.88
C LEU A 250 -8.04 -4.91 9.71
N GLN A 251 -8.74 -5.85 9.07
CA GLN A 251 -9.45 -6.92 9.78
C GLN A 251 -8.46 -7.86 10.49
N ALA A 252 -7.38 -8.29 9.82
CA ALA A 252 -6.37 -9.13 10.45
C ALA A 252 -5.75 -8.47 11.69
N LEU A 253 -5.45 -7.16 11.62
CA LEU A 253 -5.01 -6.38 12.77
C LEU A 253 -6.10 -6.27 13.85
N GLY A 254 -7.34 -6.00 13.46
CA GLY A 254 -8.47 -5.78 14.38
C GLY A 254 -8.95 -7.03 15.11
N PHE A 255 -8.67 -8.21 14.56
CA PHE A 255 -8.90 -9.51 15.19
C PHE A 255 -7.63 -10.11 15.82
N GLY A 256 -6.45 -9.56 15.53
CA GLY A 256 -5.17 -10.13 15.94
C GLY A 256 -4.89 -11.50 15.33
N ASP A 257 -5.42 -11.76 14.13
CA ASP A 257 -5.35 -13.07 13.47
C ASP A 257 -4.82 -12.94 12.03
N PRO A 258 -3.49 -13.03 11.82
CA PRO A 258 -2.88 -12.93 10.50
C PRO A 258 -3.24 -14.12 9.58
N ARG A 259 -3.73 -15.25 10.11
CA ARG A 259 -4.18 -16.39 9.29
C ARG A 259 -5.36 -16.02 8.41
N ARG A 260 -6.25 -15.16 8.92
CA ARG A 260 -7.38 -14.63 8.14
C ARG A 260 -6.91 -13.79 6.97
N ALA A 261 -5.85 -13.00 7.15
CA ALA A 261 -5.28 -12.23 6.03
C ALA A 261 -4.81 -13.14 4.90
N VAL A 262 -4.10 -14.22 5.21
CA VAL A 262 -3.64 -15.18 4.19
C VAL A 262 -4.83 -15.73 3.40
N MET A 263 -5.87 -16.23 4.07
CA MET A 263 -7.07 -16.76 3.42
C MET A 263 -7.74 -15.71 2.52
N SER A 264 -8.01 -14.51 3.05
CA SER A 264 -8.69 -13.46 2.31
C SER A 264 -7.85 -12.92 1.14
N TYR A 265 -6.53 -12.88 1.25
CA TYR A 265 -5.67 -12.55 0.12
C TYR A 265 -5.70 -13.64 -0.95
N TYR A 266 -5.77 -14.93 -0.59
CA TYR A 266 -5.95 -16.00 -1.58
C TYR A 266 -7.31 -15.91 -2.29
N ASP A 267 -8.37 -15.47 -1.62
CA ASP A 267 -9.66 -15.19 -2.24
C ASP A 267 -9.57 -14.07 -3.29
N LEU A 268 -8.92 -12.94 -2.93
CA LEU A 268 -8.64 -11.86 -3.88
C LEU A 268 -7.75 -12.33 -5.04
N ALA A 269 -6.74 -13.17 -4.79
CA ALA A 269 -5.88 -13.74 -5.82
C ALA A 269 -6.67 -14.67 -6.77
N ARG A 270 -7.62 -15.44 -6.25
CA ARG A 270 -8.52 -16.29 -7.04
C ARG A 270 -9.40 -15.45 -7.96
N GLU A 271 -9.99 -14.37 -7.44
CA GLU A 271 -10.74 -13.41 -8.27
C GLU A 271 -9.84 -12.78 -9.35
N ALA A 272 -8.65 -12.31 -8.98
CA ALA A 272 -7.73 -11.69 -9.92
C ALA A 272 -7.32 -12.64 -11.05
N ARG A 273 -7.07 -13.93 -10.75
CA ARG A 273 -6.82 -14.97 -11.77
C ARG A 273 -8.03 -15.19 -12.69
N ALA A 274 -9.24 -15.25 -12.13
CA ALA A 274 -10.46 -15.42 -12.92
C ALA A 274 -10.70 -14.22 -13.85
N ARG A 275 -10.52 -13.00 -13.33
CA ARG A 275 -10.63 -11.74 -14.10
C ARG A 275 -9.56 -11.62 -15.17
N LEU A 276 -8.33 -12.06 -14.88
CA LEU A 276 -7.25 -12.14 -15.85
C LEU A 276 -7.56 -13.12 -16.98
N ALA A 277 -8.08 -14.31 -16.66
CA ALA A 277 -8.52 -15.29 -17.66
C ALA A 277 -9.64 -14.73 -18.55
N ALA A 278 -10.62 -14.05 -17.96
CA ALA A 278 -11.70 -13.40 -18.69
C ALA A 278 -11.20 -12.26 -19.60
N ALA A 279 -10.30 -11.41 -19.11
CA ALA A 279 -9.67 -10.35 -19.90
C ALA A 279 -8.83 -10.91 -21.05
N THR A 280 -8.17 -12.05 -20.82
CA THR A 280 -7.42 -12.79 -21.86
C THR A 280 -8.34 -13.32 -22.94
N ALA A 281 -9.46 -13.96 -22.57
CA ALA A 281 -10.44 -14.44 -23.52
C ALA A 281 -11.10 -13.30 -24.33
N LYS A 282 -11.23 -12.11 -23.74
CA LYS A 282 -11.78 -10.91 -24.41
C LYS A 282 -10.73 -10.08 -25.17
N HIS A 283 -9.46 -10.48 -25.15
CA HIS A 283 -8.34 -9.72 -25.72
C HIS A 283 -8.23 -8.27 -25.18
N ASP A 284 -8.64 -8.05 -23.93
CA ASP A 284 -8.58 -6.74 -23.28
C ASP A 284 -7.20 -6.52 -22.64
N ASN A 285 -6.29 -5.89 -23.38
CA ASN A 285 -4.90 -5.72 -22.96
C ASN A 285 -4.76 -4.89 -21.67
N SER A 286 -5.55 -3.82 -21.51
CA SER A 286 -5.44 -2.95 -20.33
C SER A 286 -5.95 -3.65 -19.08
N ALA A 287 -7.08 -4.36 -19.17
CA ALA A 287 -7.58 -5.16 -18.06
C ALA A 287 -6.62 -6.31 -17.72
N ARG A 288 -6.00 -6.96 -18.72
CA ARG A 288 -5.00 -8.01 -18.48
C ARG A 288 -3.83 -7.49 -17.64
N GLU A 289 -3.23 -6.37 -18.02
CA GLU A 289 -2.10 -5.81 -17.26
C GLU A 289 -2.52 -5.36 -15.85
N LEU A 290 -3.69 -4.71 -15.72
CA LEU A 290 -4.23 -4.34 -14.41
C LEU A 290 -4.41 -5.54 -13.47
N TRP A 291 -5.05 -6.62 -13.93
CA TRP A 291 -5.31 -7.80 -13.08
C TRP A 291 -4.04 -8.60 -12.80
N LYS A 292 -3.10 -8.60 -13.74
CA LYS A 292 -1.77 -9.12 -13.54
C LYS A 292 -1.03 -8.37 -12.42
N ASP A 293 -1.05 -7.04 -12.42
CA ASP A 293 -0.39 -6.23 -11.39
C ASP A 293 -1.03 -6.42 -10.02
N ARG A 294 -2.36 -6.42 -9.97
CA ARG A 294 -3.12 -6.74 -8.75
C ARG A 294 -2.79 -8.12 -8.19
N LEU A 295 -2.69 -9.14 -9.05
CA LEU A 295 -2.32 -10.49 -8.62
C LEU A 295 -0.91 -10.54 -8.03
N ALA A 296 0.02 -9.78 -8.61
CA ALA A 296 1.40 -9.73 -8.15
C ALA A 296 1.53 -8.98 -6.81
N ASP A 297 0.82 -7.85 -6.65
CA ASP A 297 0.71 -7.11 -5.38
C ASP A 297 0.12 -7.98 -4.26
N VAL A 298 -1.00 -8.66 -4.52
CA VAL A 298 -1.59 -9.61 -3.55
C VAL A 298 -0.62 -10.75 -3.23
N GLY A 299 0.13 -11.25 -4.22
CA GLY A 299 1.17 -12.27 -4.01
C GLY A 299 2.23 -11.84 -2.99
N VAL A 300 2.71 -10.60 -3.09
CA VAL A 300 3.68 -10.02 -2.13
C VAL A 300 3.04 -9.80 -0.75
N ARG A 301 1.77 -9.39 -0.70
CA ARG A 301 1.03 -9.26 0.58
C ARG A 301 0.81 -10.60 1.29
N VAL A 302 0.62 -11.69 0.55
CA VAL A 302 0.57 -13.05 1.13
C VAL A 302 1.90 -13.40 1.77
N ALA A 303 3.03 -13.13 1.11
CA ALA A 303 4.34 -13.34 1.71
C ALA A 303 4.51 -12.53 3.01
N GLY A 304 4.08 -11.25 3.01
CA GLY A 304 4.07 -10.42 4.22
C GLY A 304 3.19 -10.99 5.34
N ALA A 305 2.00 -11.50 5.02
CA ALA A 305 1.13 -12.13 6.01
C ALA A 305 1.70 -13.45 6.57
N LEU A 306 2.42 -14.23 5.75
CA LEU A 306 3.12 -15.44 6.19
C LEU A 306 4.28 -15.10 7.15
N VAL A 307 5.01 -14.02 6.87
CA VAL A 307 6.01 -13.46 7.78
C VAL A 307 5.40 -13.09 9.13
N GLU A 308 4.25 -12.40 9.14
CA GLU A 308 3.54 -12.04 10.37
C GLU A 308 3.02 -13.25 11.15
N MET A 309 2.81 -14.39 10.47
CA MET A 309 2.47 -15.66 11.09
C MET A 309 3.68 -16.44 11.62
N ASP A 310 4.90 -15.90 11.47
CA ASP A 310 6.17 -16.58 11.76
C ASP A 310 6.42 -17.83 10.87
N ASP A 311 5.69 -17.97 9.76
CA ASP A 311 5.93 -19.00 8.75
C ASP A 311 6.94 -18.50 7.71
N LEU A 312 8.19 -18.34 8.16
CA LEU A 312 9.28 -17.80 7.33
C LEU A 312 9.62 -18.73 6.15
N THR A 313 9.48 -20.04 6.35
CA THR A 313 9.75 -21.04 5.28
C THR A 313 8.66 -20.98 4.21
N GLY A 314 7.39 -20.92 4.62
CA GLY A 314 6.27 -20.75 3.70
C GLY A 314 6.35 -19.41 2.96
N ALA A 315 6.72 -18.34 3.66
CA ALA A 315 6.94 -17.02 3.06
C ALA A 315 8.04 -17.06 1.99
N ALA A 316 9.20 -17.66 2.29
CA ALA A 316 10.31 -17.80 1.34
C ALA A 316 9.91 -18.64 0.11
N HIS A 317 9.28 -19.80 0.32
CA HIS A 317 8.83 -20.66 -0.78
C HIS A 317 7.81 -19.94 -1.67
N HIS A 318 6.81 -19.28 -1.07
CA HIS A 318 5.81 -18.53 -1.80
C HIS A 318 6.42 -17.35 -2.56
N LEU A 319 7.29 -16.56 -1.94
CA LEU A 319 7.97 -15.42 -2.55
C LEU A 319 8.88 -15.85 -3.72
N GLY A 320 9.55 -16.98 -3.58
CA GLY A 320 10.35 -17.62 -4.63
C GLY A 320 9.52 -18.06 -5.83
N SER A 321 8.27 -18.48 -5.60
CA SER A 321 7.33 -18.89 -6.66
C SER A 321 6.74 -17.72 -7.44
N LEU A 322 6.80 -16.49 -6.91
CA LEU A 322 6.25 -15.32 -7.60
C LEU A 322 7.12 -14.97 -8.82
N PRO A 323 6.51 -14.73 -9.99
CA PRO A 323 7.25 -14.37 -11.19
C PRO A 323 8.07 -13.11 -10.95
N ALA A 324 9.27 -13.06 -11.52
CA ALA A 324 10.00 -11.80 -11.66
C ALA A 324 9.15 -10.89 -12.55
N ARG A 325 8.82 -9.69 -12.05
CA ARG A 325 8.09 -8.69 -12.83
C ARG A 325 8.92 -7.45 -12.96
N GLU A 326 8.87 -6.92 -14.17
CA GLU A 326 9.39 -5.61 -14.54
C GLU A 326 8.50 -4.56 -13.86
N GLY A 327 9.04 -3.92 -12.82
CA GLY A 327 8.32 -2.94 -12.02
C GLY A 327 9.06 -2.63 -10.74
N GLY A 328 9.76 -1.49 -10.71
CA GLY A 328 10.68 -1.13 -9.62
C GLY A 328 10.06 -1.22 -8.22
N LYS A 329 8.79 -0.83 -8.05
CA LYS A 329 8.12 -0.88 -6.73
C LYS A 329 7.88 -2.30 -6.23
N LEU A 330 7.41 -3.21 -7.09
CA LEU A 330 7.12 -4.58 -6.68
C LEU A 330 8.42 -5.38 -6.51
N ALA A 331 9.40 -5.17 -7.39
CA ALA A 331 10.73 -5.73 -7.27
C ALA A 331 11.41 -5.31 -5.94
N MET A 332 11.31 -4.02 -5.59
CA MET A 332 11.77 -3.50 -4.31
C MET A 332 11.02 -4.14 -3.14
N ALA A 333 9.69 -4.21 -3.18
CA ALA A 333 8.92 -4.86 -2.11
C ALA A 333 9.31 -6.34 -1.92
N LYS A 334 9.56 -7.06 -3.02
CA LYS A 334 10.08 -8.43 -2.99
C LYS A 334 11.48 -8.49 -2.37
N ALA A 335 12.39 -7.58 -2.74
CA ALA A 335 13.74 -7.51 -2.18
C ALA A 335 13.73 -7.22 -0.67
N LEU A 336 12.90 -6.26 -0.23
CA LEU A 336 12.75 -5.92 1.19
C LEU A 336 12.21 -7.09 2.01
N LEU A 337 11.28 -7.89 1.46
CA LEU A 337 10.80 -9.11 2.12
C LEU A 337 11.90 -10.18 2.22
N TRP A 338 12.73 -10.35 1.18
CA TRP A 338 13.88 -11.25 1.27
C TRP A 338 14.90 -10.82 2.32
N LEU A 339 15.16 -9.52 2.43
CA LEU A 339 15.98 -8.96 3.50
C LEU A 339 15.38 -9.24 4.88
N HIS A 340 14.06 -9.10 5.03
CA HIS A 340 13.37 -9.45 6.28
C HIS A 340 13.49 -10.94 6.63
N LEU A 341 13.50 -11.81 5.62
CA LEU A 341 13.74 -13.26 5.76
C LEU A 341 15.22 -13.61 6.00
N GLY A 342 16.13 -12.64 5.88
CA GLY A 342 17.58 -12.85 6.02
C GLY A 342 18.26 -13.43 4.77
N ASP A 343 17.57 -13.55 3.63
CA ASP A 343 18.18 -14.01 2.37
C ASP A 343 18.65 -12.83 1.53
N VAL A 344 19.83 -12.33 1.87
CA VAL A 344 20.50 -11.22 1.18
C VAL A 344 20.79 -11.56 -0.29
N GLY A 345 21.11 -12.82 -0.58
CA GLY A 345 21.37 -13.28 -1.95
C GLY A 345 20.12 -13.20 -2.83
N ALA A 346 18.96 -13.61 -2.31
CA ALA A 346 17.68 -13.48 -3.01
C ALA A 346 17.25 -12.03 -3.17
N ALA A 347 17.52 -11.17 -2.17
CA ALA A 347 17.24 -9.75 -2.26
C ALA A 347 17.99 -9.09 -3.43
N ARG A 348 19.31 -9.32 -3.55
CA ARG A 348 20.13 -8.80 -4.67
C ARG A 348 19.63 -9.28 -6.04
N ARG A 349 19.13 -10.52 -6.14
CA ARG A 349 18.58 -11.06 -7.39
C ARG A 349 17.24 -10.42 -7.81
N CYS A 350 16.52 -9.77 -6.90
CA CYS A 350 15.20 -9.20 -7.20
C CYS A 350 15.28 -7.91 -8.00
N VAL A 351 16.36 -7.14 -7.85
CA VAL A 351 16.55 -5.85 -8.49
C VAL A 351 17.79 -5.96 -9.37
N LYS A 352 17.62 -6.50 -10.57
CA LYS A 352 18.68 -6.49 -11.58
C LYS A 352 18.87 -5.06 -12.09
N VAL A 353 20.14 -4.65 -12.18
CA VAL A 353 20.59 -3.30 -12.56
C VAL A 353 19.98 -2.82 -13.89
N GLU A 354 19.68 -3.73 -14.82
CA GLU A 354 19.23 -3.39 -16.17
C GLU A 354 17.74 -3.03 -16.28
N GLU A 355 16.88 -3.43 -15.33
CA GLU A 355 15.41 -3.41 -15.52
C GLU A 355 14.63 -2.59 -14.46
N ALA A 356 15.20 -2.35 -13.27
CA ALA A 356 14.50 -1.67 -12.17
C ALA A 356 14.95 -0.21 -11.93
N GLY A 357 15.83 0.31 -12.79
CA GLY A 357 16.53 1.58 -12.61
C GLY A 357 17.78 1.38 -11.74
N GLU A 358 18.90 1.92 -12.20
CA GLU A 358 20.22 1.78 -11.58
C GLU A 358 20.21 2.14 -10.08
N THR A 359 19.47 3.18 -9.71
CA THR A 359 19.31 3.64 -8.32
C THR A 359 18.65 2.59 -7.41
N ALA A 360 17.63 1.87 -7.89
CA ALA A 360 16.94 0.87 -7.07
C ALA A 360 17.86 -0.31 -6.74
N GLY A 361 18.72 -0.71 -7.69
CA GLY A 361 19.74 -1.75 -7.47
C GLY A 361 20.75 -1.34 -6.42
N LYS A 362 21.32 -0.12 -6.56
CA LYS A 362 22.25 0.47 -5.59
C LYS A 362 21.65 0.54 -4.18
N VAL A 363 20.36 0.90 -4.06
CA VAL A 363 19.64 0.94 -2.78
C VAL A 363 19.54 -0.45 -2.15
N VAL A 364 19.16 -1.48 -2.93
CA VAL A 364 19.12 -2.85 -2.41
C VAL A 364 20.50 -3.33 -2.01
N ASP A 365 21.54 -3.02 -2.78
CA ASP A 365 22.91 -3.41 -2.45
C ASP A 365 23.38 -2.80 -1.14
N ALA A 366 23.14 -1.51 -0.92
CA ALA A 366 23.50 -0.83 0.33
C ALA A 366 22.71 -1.39 1.53
N LEU A 367 21.42 -1.70 1.36
CA LEU A 367 20.62 -2.37 2.40
C LEU A 367 21.12 -3.79 2.69
N CYS A 368 21.59 -4.51 1.67
CA CYS A 368 22.18 -5.84 1.84
C CYS A 368 23.45 -5.78 2.69
N ASP A 369 24.33 -4.80 2.47
CA ASP A 369 25.54 -4.66 3.29
C ASP A 369 25.21 -4.30 4.74
N MET A 370 24.20 -3.45 4.97
CA MET A 370 23.70 -3.19 6.32
C MET A 370 23.16 -4.46 6.99
N ALA A 371 22.51 -5.34 6.23
CA ALA A 371 22.02 -6.62 6.74
C ALA A 371 23.16 -7.61 7.06
N ASP A 372 24.24 -7.57 6.30
CA ASP A 372 25.46 -8.35 6.54
C ASP A 372 26.33 -7.79 7.68
N GLY A 373 26.01 -6.58 8.19
CA GLY A 373 26.77 -5.89 9.24
C GLY A 373 27.97 -5.09 8.72
N GLU A 374 28.12 -4.97 7.41
CA GLU A 374 29.18 -4.25 6.71
C GLU A 374 28.84 -2.75 6.60
N TYR A 375 28.72 -2.07 7.75
CA TYR A 375 28.23 -0.69 7.83
C TYR A 375 29.14 0.34 7.14
N GLU A 376 30.45 0.13 7.12
CA GLU A 376 31.41 0.98 6.40
C GLU A 376 31.19 0.88 4.88
N ALA A 377 30.97 -0.34 4.36
CA ALA A 377 30.71 -0.56 2.95
C ALA A 377 29.34 0.02 2.55
N ALA A 378 28.33 -0.18 3.40
CA ALA A 378 27.02 0.44 3.22
C ALA A 378 27.13 1.97 3.18
N LEU A 379 27.88 2.57 4.11
CA LEU A 379 28.06 4.02 4.18
C LEU A 379 28.70 4.59 2.91
N ALA A 380 29.69 3.89 2.34
CA ALA A 380 30.29 4.28 1.06
C ALA A 380 29.27 4.27 -0.08
N ARG A 381 28.49 3.19 -0.22
CA ARG A 381 27.44 3.08 -1.25
C ARG A 381 26.33 4.13 -1.07
N TRP A 382 25.93 4.41 0.16
CA TRP A 382 24.97 5.48 0.42
C TRP A 382 25.52 6.87 0.09
N GLY A 383 26.83 7.09 0.29
CA GLY A 383 27.50 8.32 -0.12
C GLY A 383 27.42 8.54 -1.63
N GLU A 384 27.72 7.51 -2.42
CA GLU A 384 27.58 7.54 -3.89
C GLU A 384 26.14 7.84 -4.31
N LEU A 385 25.16 7.20 -3.66
CA LEU A 385 23.74 7.42 -3.90
C LEU A 385 23.27 8.84 -3.56
N LYS A 386 23.83 9.45 -2.52
CA LYS A 386 23.48 10.82 -2.09
C LYS A 386 23.87 11.85 -3.14
N ASP A 387 24.95 11.62 -3.88
CA ASP A 387 25.38 12.50 -4.97
C ASP A 387 24.43 12.41 -6.19
N GLU A 388 23.70 11.30 -6.33
CA GLU A 388 22.76 11.05 -7.43
C GLU A 388 21.30 11.38 -7.09
N SER A 389 20.94 11.38 -5.80
CA SER A 389 19.55 11.49 -5.34
C SER A 389 19.40 12.18 -3.99
N GLU A 390 18.45 13.12 -3.92
CA GLU A 390 18.05 13.87 -2.72
C GLU A 390 16.97 13.15 -1.89
N ASP A 391 16.84 11.83 -2.03
CA ASP A 391 15.87 11.03 -1.27
C ASP A 391 16.23 11.01 0.23
N GLU A 392 15.26 11.36 1.07
CA GLU A 392 15.40 11.38 2.52
C GLU A 392 15.84 10.02 3.08
N MET A 393 15.40 8.92 2.46
CA MET A 393 15.75 7.55 2.87
C MET A 393 17.25 7.30 2.86
N ILE A 394 17.97 7.84 1.86
CA ILE A 394 19.43 7.69 1.75
C ILE A 394 20.10 8.31 2.97
N GLY A 395 19.80 9.57 3.26
CA GLY A 395 20.39 10.28 4.39
C GLY A 395 20.03 9.66 5.74
N VAL A 396 18.80 9.13 5.89
CA VAL A 396 18.39 8.41 7.11
C VAL A 396 19.20 7.13 7.29
N ASN A 397 19.38 6.32 6.25
CA ASN A 397 20.16 5.08 6.34
C ASN A 397 21.66 5.35 6.51
N MET A 398 22.21 6.42 5.92
CA MET A 398 23.57 6.89 6.22
C MET A 398 23.75 7.22 7.69
N ALA A 399 22.80 7.94 8.30
CA ALA A 399 22.86 8.28 9.72
C ALA A 399 22.83 7.03 10.62
N VAL A 400 22.07 6.00 10.23
CA VAL A 400 22.07 4.70 10.91
C VAL A 400 23.44 4.01 10.78
N CYS A 401 24.05 4.01 9.59
CA CYS A 401 25.40 3.46 9.41
C CYS A 401 26.42 4.22 10.28
N LEU A 402 26.36 5.56 10.29
CA LEU A 402 27.20 6.43 11.11
C LEU A 402 27.08 6.11 12.61
N LEU A 403 25.88 5.74 13.09
CA LEU A 403 25.69 5.28 14.46
C LEU A 403 26.45 3.98 14.72
N TYR A 404 26.32 2.96 13.85
CA TYR A 404 26.96 1.66 14.03
C TYR A 404 28.49 1.70 13.95
N VAL A 405 29.05 2.61 13.15
CA VAL A 405 30.52 2.83 13.08
C VAL A 405 31.03 3.78 14.19
N GLY A 406 30.19 4.15 15.15
CA GLY A 406 30.56 4.98 16.31
C GLY A 406 30.65 6.50 16.06
N ARG A 407 30.24 6.98 14.88
CA ARG A 407 30.25 8.40 14.47
C ARG A 407 28.92 9.10 14.76
N MET A 408 28.43 8.94 16.00
CA MET A 408 27.09 9.38 16.40
C MET A 408 26.83 10.89 16.21
N GLN A 409 27.82 11.76 16.46
CA GLN A 409 27.63 13.21 16.30
C GLN A 409 27.42 13.61 14.83
N GLU A 410 28.07 12.92 13.91
CA GLU A 410 27.90 13.14 12.48
C GLU A 410 26.56 12.62 11.99
N GLY A 411 26.15 11.43 12.44
CA GLY A 411 24.81 10.91 12.14
C GLY A 411 23.71 11.84 12.65
N LYS A 412 23.87 12.40 13.86
CA LYS A 412 22.95 13.41 14.40
C LYS A 412 22.91 14.66 13.52
N ALA A 413 24.07 15.22 13.17
CA ALA A 413 24.16 16.42 12.35
C ALA A 413 23.50 16.23 10.98
N LEU A 414 23.70 15.06 10.35
CA LEU A 414 23.08 14.71 9.08
C LEU A 414 21.54 14.66 9.17
N LEU A 415 20.97 14.07 10.23
CA LEU A 415 19.53 14.07 10.43
C LEU A 415 18.97 15.48 10.70
N GLU A 416 19.70 16.32 11.44
CA GLU A 416 19.33 17.74 11.66
C GLU A 416 19.36 18.55 10.35
N GLU A 417 20.32 18.25 9.46
CA GLU A 417 20.43 18.84 8.13
C GLU A 417 19.23 18.47 7.25
N LEU A 418 18.84 17.18 7.22
CA LEU A 418 17.65 16.74 6.48
C LEU A 418 16.39 17.46 6.94
N VAL A 419 16.19 17.60 8.25
CA VAL A 419 15.07 18.38 8.80
C VAL A 419 15.17 19.85 8.39
N THR A 420 16.38 20.42 8.38
CA THR A 420 16.61 21.79 7.92
C THR A 420 16.26 21.96 6.43
N ALA A 421 16.48 20.93 5.62
CA ALA A 421 16.08 20.87 4.21
C ALA A 421 14.56 20.65 3.99
N GLY A 422 13.74 20.67 5.06
CA GLY A 422 12.28 20.53 4.98
C GLY A 422 11.79 19.09 4.96
N ARG A 423 12.66 18.11 5.25
CA ARG A 423 12.30 16.70 5.37
C ARG A 423 11.73 16.40 6.77
N SER A 424 10.77 15.48 6.86
CA SER A 424 10.01 15.26 8.11
C SER A 424 9.24 13.93 8.15
N SER A 425 9.75 12.86 7.54
CA SER A 425 9.12 11.55 7.71
C SER A 425 9.18 11.07 9.15
N HIS A 426 8.26 10.14 9.49
CA HIS A 426 8.24 9.45 10.77
C HIS A 426 9.62 8.87 11.12
N THR A 427 10.25 8.15 10.17
CA THR A 427 11.55 7.49 10.39
C THR A 427 12.66 8.51 10.67
N LEU A 428 12.71 9.62 9.93
CA LEU A 428 13.68 10.70 10.18
C LEU A 428 13.52 11.30 11.58
N LEU A 429 12.29 11.69 11.94
CA LEU A 429 12.00 12.34 13.22
C LEU A 429 12.25 11.37 14.39
N PHE A 430 11.81 10.11 14.26
CA PHE A 430 12.04 9.08 15.27
C PHE A 430 13.53 8.78 15.46
N ASN A 431 14.29 8.66 14.37
CA ASN A 431 15.73 8.43 14.45
C ASN A 431 16.47 9.63 15.05
N LEU A 432 16.13 10.85 14.65
CA LEU A 432 16.75 12.06 15.22
C LEU A 432 16.45 12.21 16.71
N THR A 433 15.21 11.95 17.13
CA THR A 433 14.86 11.97 18.55
C THR A 433 15.53 10.86 19.35
N THR A 434 15.76 9.69 18.74
CA THR A 434 16.62 8.64 19.31
C THR A 434 18.06 9.14 19.47
N MET A 435 18.63 9.80 18.47
CA MET A 435 19.98 10.36 18.56
C MET A 435 20.08 11.42 19.66
N TYR A 436 19.05 12.24 19.87
CA TYR A 436 19.00 13.17 21.00
C TYR A 436 19.05 12.46 22.35
N GLU A 437 18.29 11.38 22.52
CA GLU A 437 18.31 10.57 23.76
C GLU A 437 19.69 9.95 24.01
N LEU A 438 20.39 9.51 22.96
CA LEU A 438 21.71 8.90 23.08
C LEU A 438 22.84 9.94 23.29
N CYS A 439 22.69 11.15 22.76
CA CYS A 439 23.73 12.16 22.78
C CYS A 439 23.67 13.11 23.99
N THR A 440 22.51 13.28 24.64
CA THR A 440 22.35 14.34 25.64
C THR A 440 21.20 14.14 26.64
N GLU A 441 21.44 14.54 27.88
CA GLU A 441 20.42 14.65 28.94
C GLU A 441 19.34 15.70 28.66
N ARG A 442 19.58 16.63 27.72
CA ARG A 442 18.61 17.69 27.35
C ARG A 442 17.64 17.26 26.24
N ALA A 443 17.56 15.96 25.94
CA ALA A 443 16.78 15.41 24.83
C ALA A 443 15.33 15.91 24.78
N ARG A 444 14.65 15.98 25.94
CA ARG A 444 13.27 16.48 26.01
C ARG A 444 13.11 17.88 25.43
N SER A 445 14.02 18.80 25.76
CA SER A 445 13.96 20.17 25.25
C SER A 445 14.20 20.25 23.74
N LEU A 446 15.06 19.37 23.20
CA LEU A 446 15.35 19.29 21.77
C LEU A 446 14.18 18.69 20.98
N LYS A 447 13.51 17.66 21.51
CA LYS A 447 12.31 17.07 20.90
C LYS A 447 11.17 18.08 20.76
N VAL A 448 10.92 18.88 21.80
CA VAL A 448 9.90 19.94 21.76
C VAL A 448 10.26 20.99 20.70
N LYS A 449 11.50 21.49 20.69
CA LYS A 449 11.97 22.44 19.66
C LYS A 449 11.90 21.86 18.25
N LEU A 450 12.19 20.57 18.09
CA LEU A 450 12.07 19.88 16.82
C LEU A 450 10.60 19.86 16.36
N SER A 451 9.64 19.59 17.24
CA SER A 451 8.22 19.64 16.91
C SER A 451 7.74 21.04 16.50
N GLU A 452 8.23 22.07 17.17
CA GLU A 452 7.96 23.48 16.81
C GLU A 452 8.51 23.82 15.42
N ARG A 453 9.74 23.38 15.14
CA ARG A 453 10.40 23.60 13.85
C ARG A 453 9.67 22.90 12.71
N VAL A 454 9.26 21.65 12.90
CA VAL A 454 8.54 20.88 11.87
C VAL A 454 7.14 21.46 11.65
N ALA A 455 6.43 21.89 12.70
CA ALA A 455 5.14 22.56 12.56
C ALA A 455 5.24 23.88 11.77
N ALA A 456 6.38 24.58 11.86
CA ALA A 456 6.64 25.79 11.11
C ALA A 456 6.86 25.57 9.60
N MET A 457 7.14 24.34 9.15
CA MET A 457 7.31 24.01 7.72
C MET A 457 6.01 24.16 6.92
N ASP A 458 6.14 24.33 5.61
CA ASP A 458 5.00 24.40 4.69
C ASP A 458 4.24 23.08 4.62
N GLU A 459 2.94 23.19 4.30
CA GLU A 459 2.09 22.04 4.03
C GLU A 459 2.57 21.27 2.80
N SER A 460 2.46 19.95 2.84
CA SER A 460 2.81 19.11 1.69
C SER A 460 1.89 17.91 1.60
N ALA A 461 1.66 17.42 0.39
CA ALA A 461 0.95 16.16 0.15
C ALA A 461 1.57 14.95 0.89
N ASN A 462 2.80 15.11 1.39
CA ASN A 462 3.52 14.16 2.22
C ASN A 462 3.17 14.25 3.71
N GLY A 463 2.02 14.79 4.07
CA GLY A 463 1.55 14.79 5.46
C GLY A 463 2.26 15.86 6.28
N TRP A 464 1.53 16.95 6.54
CA TRP A 464 2.04 18.06 7.31
C TRP A 464 1.95 17.79 8.82
N GLU A 465 0.75 17.42 9.32
CA GLU A 465 0.54 17.15 10.74
C GLU A 465 1.31 15.88 11.17
N LYS A 466 2.00 15.97 12.31
CA LYS A 466 2.76 14.87 12.94
C LYS A 466 2.17 14.54 14.31
N SER A 467 2.37 13.30 14.74
CA SER A 467 1.93 12.81 16.05
C SER A 467 3.01 13.01 17.12
N ASN A 468 2.63 12.86 18.40
CA ASN A 468 3.59 12.81 19.50
C ASN A 468 4.56 11.62 19.36
N ALA A 469 4.14 10.53 18.71
CA ALA A 469 4.96 9.34 18.51
C ALA A 469 6.16 9.63 17.60
N ASP A 470 6.00 10.49 16.57
CA ASP A 470 7.09 10.93 15.69
C ASP A 470 8.26 11.57 16.45
N PHE A 471 7.96 12.23 17.58
CA PHE A 471 8.95 12.95 18.39
C PHE A 471 9.30 12.24 19.71
N LYS A 472 8.74 11.04 19.96
CA LYS A 472 8.83 10.34 21.26
C LYS A 472 8.50 11.27 22.45
N LEU A 473 7.38 11.99 22.35
CA LEU A 473 6.90 12.96 23.36
C LEU A 473 5.84 12.40 24.30
#